data_AF-A0A6C0B655-F1
#
_entry.id   AF-A0A6C0B655-F1
#
_cell.length_a   1.000
_cell.length_b   1.000
_cell.length_c   1.000
_cell.angle_alpha   90.00
_cell.angle_beta   90.00
_cell.angle_gamma   90.00
#
_symmetry.space_group_name_H-M   'P 1'
#
loop_
_entity.id
_entity.type
_entity.pdbx_description
1 polymer ?
#
loop_
_entity_poly.entity_id
_entity_poly.type
_entity_poly.pdbx_seq_one_letter_code
_entity_poly.pdbx_strand_id
1 'polypeptide(L)'
;MSIDIVNLIEKNPLTKLTGNYQSIMVEKVQKNFNTYEQQMFISSFYCYLNYDDKRDFVIDLDGIWKWIGFSQKVNAKVLLEKNFIENTDYKITGSLERNQKDARGGHNKEVIMLTINTFKRFCLKAGTKKSDEIHEYYIKMEKTLQEVVMEECQALAEQLKNTKKELENIHITNANDASIKEADFQKKLKNQKIIEREKILLTQFSVSIPIVYIIRVKTFENGQYIVKIGESRRGITGRYNEHKSKYKECVLLDAFAVNRSKDFESYIHNYKPIRNNRVRDLEGHENELELFLIGKELTYQMILDAINSQIDNYQESSTHKLELEIEKLKLELEKKDNVSDEKINLLISKMGINALHEKIDNLEKNINQLVDKLGATTAPKTVTGFQEPLVTLGPRVQQINPETMELIKVYESASQLMAENRVIKRPSLTKAVVANTVYCGFRWMFVERDQDASKTDAVQPTKQTRVQNLGYIAKLTADETEILNVYLDRKTAATMNGFESSSALDTPVKNGTIVKGHIYKLFSECNARTKFVEKHGQEPLLYKNGFGVFNAATGQLMREYGSRYDCIRFEKISDKTIAKSMEKNVPYNGAVFRNLGDKISYF
;
A
#
# COMPACT_ATOMS: atom_id res chain seq x y z
N MET A 1 -50.16 9.00 -36.94
CA MET A 1 -50.16 10.22 -37.77
C MET A 1 -49.15 9.98 -38.88
N SER A 2 -49.51 10.16 -40.15
CA SER A 2 -48.62 9.86 -41.29
C SER A 2 -47.75 11.07 -41.64
N ILE A 3 -46.45 10.85 -41.88
CA ILE A 3 -45.53 11.87 -42.39
C ILE A 3 -45.44 11.79 -43.91
N ASP A 4 -45.65 12.93 -44.56
CA ASP A 4 -45.39 13.07 -45.99
C ASP A 4 -43.90 13.35 -46.20
N ILE A 5 -43.12 12.28 -46.21
CA ILE A 5 -41.66 12.37 -46.32
C ILE A 5 -41.21 12.95 -47.67
N VAL A 6 -41.99 12.75 -48.74
CA VAL A 6 -41.67 13.32 -50.06
C VAL A 6 -41.83 14.83 -50.03
N ASN A 7 -42.93 15.33 -49.49
CA ASN A 7 -43.15 16.76 -49.34
C ASN A 7 -42.12 17.39 -48.39
N LEU A 8 -41.73 16.68 -47.33
CA LEU A 8 -40.66 17.11 -46.43
C LEU A 8 -39.31 17.24 -47.16
N ILE A 9 -39.01 16.34 -48.11
CA ILE A 9 -37.79 16.41 -48.93
C ILE A 9 -37.90 17.50 -50.01
N GLU A 10 -39.02 17.60 -50.71
CA GLU A 10 -39.15 18.43 -51.91
C GLU A 10 -39.50 19.90 -51.60
N LYS A 11 -40.22 20.17 -50.51
CA LYS A 11 -40.79 21.50 -50.23
C LYS A 11 -40.35 22.11 -48.90
N ASN A 12 -39.40 21.51 -48.18
CA ASN A 12 -38.95 22.08 -46.91
C ASN A 12 -38.44 23.51 -47.11
N PRO A 13 -39.02 24.53 -46.44
CA PRO A 13 -38.56 25.91 -46.52
C PRO A 13 -37.23 26.15 -45.81
N LEU A 14 -36.65 25.13 -45.15
CA LEU A 14 -35.27 25.07 -44.64
C LEU A 14 -34.24 25.08 -45.79
N THR A 15 -34.43 26.01 -46.73
CA THR A 15 -33.73 26.17 -47.99
C THR A 15 -32.27 26.53 -47.82
N LYS A 16 -31.81 26.82 -46.60
CA LYS A 16 -30.40 26.91 -46.26
C LYS A 16 -30.25 26.47 -44.80
N LEU A 17 -29.23 25.68 -44.51
CA LEU A 17 -28.65 25.66 -43.16
C LEU A 17 -28.05 27.06 -42.94
N THR A 18 -28.86 28.08 -42.66
CA THR A 18 -28.42 29.45 -42.37
C THR A 18 -28.55 29.70 -40.88
N GLY A 19 -27.42 29.83 -40.21
CA GLY A 19 -27.28 30.05 -38.76
C GLY A 19 -25.90 29.61 -38.28
N ASN A 20 -25.46 30.11 -37.12
CA ASN A 20 -24.22 29.70 -36.44
C ASN A 20 -24.34 28.27 -35.88
N TYR A 21 -24.48 27.27 -36.75
CA TYR A 21 -24.45 25.86 -36.35
C TYR A 21 -23.00 25.41 -36.23
N GLN A 22 -22.49 25.35 -35.00
CA GLN A 22 -21.10 25.03 -34.63
C GLN A 22 -20.81 23.51 -34.67
N SER A 23 -21.10 22.84 -35.78
CA SER A 23 -20.75 21.43 -35.96
C SER A 23 -20.11 21.23 -37.32
N ILE A 24 -18.91 20.67 -37.34
CA ILE A 24 -18.12 20.36 -38.55
C ILE A 24 -18.97 19.61 -39.60
N MET A 25 -19.86 18.73 -39.13
CA MET A 25 -20.84 18.01 -39.97
C MET A 25 -21.76 18.94 -40.77
N VAL A 26 -22.30 19.99 -40.15
CA VAL A 26 -23.24 20.91 -40.80
C VAL A 26 -22.53 21.74 -41.86
N GLU A 27 -21.30 22.19 -41.57
CA GLU A 27 -20.47 22.93 -42.52
C GLU A 27 -20.11 22.08 -43.75
N LYS A 28 -19.69 20.82 -43.54
CA LYS A 28 -19.38 19.91 -44.65
C LYS A 28 -20.61 19.56 -45.48
N VAL A 29 -21.77 19.35 -44.86
CA VAL A 29 -23.03 19.13 -45.58
C VAL A 29 -23.40 20.36 -46.41
N GLN A 30 -23.32 21.58 -45.85
CA GLN A 30 -23.56 22.82 -46.60
C GLN A 30 -22.65 22.98 -47.82
N LYS A 31 -21.35 22.68 -47.66
CA LYS A 31 -20.33 22.91 -48.68
C LYS A 31 -20.36 21.85 -49.79
N ASN A 32 -20.55 20.59 -49.42
CA ASN A 32 -20.33 19.47 -50.33
C ASN A 32 -21.64 18.95 -50.94
N PHE A 33 -22.80 19.18 -50.33
CA PHE A 33 -24.09 18.62 -50.78
C PHE A 33 -24.86 19.66 -51.58
N ASN A 34 -25.53 19.24 -52.66
CA ASN A 34 -26.42 20.12 -53.41
C ASN A 34 -27.71 20.37 -52.61
N THR A 35 -28.54 21.32 -53.06
CA THR A 35 -29.76 21.72 -52.34
C THR A 35 -30.69 20.54 -52.05
N TYR A 36 -30.87 19.65 -53.02
CA TYR A 36 -31.73 18.48 -52.88
C TYR A 36 -31.19 17.47 -51.85
N GLU A 37 -29.89 17.20 -51.90
CA GLU A 37 -29.19 16.34 -50.95
C GLU A 37 -29.21 16.93 -49.51
N GLN A 38 -29.08 18.26 -49.38
CA GLN A 38 -29.24 18.94 -48.09
C GLN A 38 -30.66 18.79 -47.53
N GLN A 39 -31.68 18.91 -48.38
CA GLN A 39 -33.07 18.67 -47.99
C GLN A 39 -33.30 17.21 -47.56
N MET A 40 -32.69 16.25 -48.26
CA MET A 40 -32.71 14.83 -47.86
C MET A 40 -32.08 14.63 -46.47
N PHE A 41 -30.95 15.29 -46.20
CA PHE A 41 -30.29 15.24 -44.89
C PHE A 41 -31.18 15.78 -43.78
N ILE A 42 -31.73 16.99 -43.96
CA ILE A 42 -32.62 17.64 -42.99
C ILE A 42 -33.87 16.79 -42.74
N SER A 43 -34.48 16.25 -43.80
CA SER A 43 -35.68 15.42 -43.70
C SER A 43 -35.42 14.12 -42.96
N SER A 44 -34.29 13.45 -43.27
CA SER A 44 -33.86 12.25 -42.56
C SER A 44 -33.55 12.55 -41.08
N PHE A 45 -32.90 13.68 -40.79
CA PHE A 45 -32.59 14.11 -39.43
C PHE A 45 -33.85 14.42 -38.62
N TYR A 46 -34.81 15.14 -39.22
CA TYR A 46 -36.11 15.39 -38.62
C TYR A 46 -36.84 14.08 -38.29
N CYS A 47 -36.82 13.10 -39.20
CA CYS A 47 -37.42 11.79 -38.94
C CYS A 47 -36.79 11.09 -37.73
N TYR A 48 -35.46 11.13 -37.60
CA TYR A 48 -34.75 10.53 -36.45
C TYR A 48 -35.01 11.24 -35.13
N LEU A 49 -35.23 12.56 -35.13
CA LEU A 49 -35.50 13.30 -33.89
C LEU A 49 -36.91 13.09 -33.36
N ASN A 50 -37.88 12.82 -34.24
CA ASN A 50 -39.30 12.84 -33.88
C ASN A 50 -39.95 11.45 -33.82
N TYR A 51 -39.30 10.41 -34.34
CA TYR A 51 -39.88 9.07 -34.47
C TYR A 51 -38.84 7.97 -34.25
N ASP A 52 -39.30 6.82 -33.76
CA ASP A 52 -38.50 5.60 -33.66
C ASP A 52 -38.36 4.95 -35.04
N ASP A 53 -37.11 4.65 -35.44
CA ASP A 53 -36.80 4.20 -36.79
C ASP A 53 -37.39 2.82 -37.15
N LYS A 54 -37.68 1.99 -36.13
CA LYS A 54 -38.13 0.60 -36.28
C LYS A 54 -39.54 0.36 -35.77
N ARG A 55 -40.06 1.21 -34.89
CA ARG A 55 -41.36 0.99 -34.22
C ARG A 55 -42.48 1.83 -34.81
N ASP A 56 -42.15 3.00 -35.36
CA ASP A 56 -43.16 3.95 -35.83
C ASP A 56 -43.46 3.78 -37.32
N PHE A 57 -44.69 3.36 -37.64
CA PHE A 57 -45.19 3.17 -39.01
C PHE A 57 -45.77 4.48 -39.54
N VAL A 58 -44.90 5.42 -39.88
CA VAL A 58 -45.29 6.80 -40.18
C VAL A 58 -45.28 7.14 -41.67
N ILE A 59 -44.66 6.33 -42.54
CA ILE A 59 -44.52 6.64 -43.97
C ILE A 59 -45.56 5.88 -44.79
N ASP A 60 -46.44 6.59 -45.50
CA ASP A 60 -47.44 5.96 -46.36
C ASP A 60 -46.86 5.61 -47.74
N LEU A 61 -47.00 4.35 -48.18
CA LEU A 61 -46.59 3.88 -49.50
C LEU A 61 -47.23 4.72 -50.62
N ASP A 62 -48.48 5.16 -50.46
CA ASP A 62 -49.19 5.99 -51.44
C ASP A 62 -48.49 7.32 -51.72
N GLY A 63 -47.78 7.86 -50.73
CA GLY A 63 -47.01 9.09 -50.86
C GLY A 63 -45.65 8.91 -51.56
N ILE A 64 -45.09 7.69 -51.57
CA ILE A 64 -43.69 7.48 -51.97
C ILE A 64 -43.50 6.67 -53.26
N TRP A 65 -44.43 5.79 -53.65
CA TRP A 65 -44.15 4.83 -54.73
C TRP A 65 -43.87 5.49 -56.09
N LYS A 66 -44.60 6.56 -56.42
CA LYS A 66 -44.36 7.34 -57.65
C LYS A 66 -43.04 8.09 -57.58
N TRP A 67 -42.74 8.68 -56.43
CA TRP A 67 -41.52 9.45 -56.19
C TRP A 67 -40.27 8.57 -56.36
N ILE A 68 -40.32 7.33 -55.86
CA ILE A 68 -39.25 6.35 -56.04
C ILE A 68 -39.14 5.90 -57.51
N GLY A 69 -40.16 6.12 -58.34
CA GLY A 69 -40.09 5.87 -59.78
C GLY A 69 -40.74 4.56 -60.25
N PHE A 70 -41.62 3.96 -59.44
CA PHE A 70 -42.42 2.83 -59.91
C PHE A 70 -43.51 3.30 -60.89
N SER A 71 -43.78 2.51 -61.92
CA SER A 71 -44.85 2.77 -62.89
C SER A 71 -46.25 2.52 -62.32
N GLN A 72 -46.37 1.57 -61.39
CA GLN A 72 -47.63 1.19 -60.74
C GLN A 72 -47.40 0.84 -59.27
N LYS A 73 -48.35 1.19 -58.39
CA LYS A 73 -48.31 0.87 -56.95
C LYS A 73 -48.15 -0.62 -56.68
N VAL A 74 -48.74 -1.48 -57.51
CA VAL A 74 -48.65 -2.94 -57.39
C VAL A 74 -47.19 -3.42 -57.43
N ASN A 75 -46.35 -2.84 -58.29
CA ASN A 75 -44.94 -3.22 -58.38
C ASN A 75 -44.16 -2.84 -57.11
N ALA A 76 -44.47 -1.69 -56.52
CA ALA A 76 -43.91 -1.26 -55.25
C ALA A 76 -44.36 -2.19 -54.09
N LYS A 77 -45.65 -2.59 -54.07
CA LYS A 77 -46.19 -3.53 -53.09
C LYS A 77 -45.55 -4.91 -53.21
N VAL A 78 -45.42 -5.46 -54.41
CA VAL A 78 -44.77 -6.77 -54.64
C VAL A 78 -43.32 -6.75 -54.17
N LEU A 79 -42.59 -5.66 -54.40
CA LEU A 79 -41.23 -5.53 -53.88
C LEU A 79 -41.21 -5.50 -52.34
N LEU A 80 -42.18 -4.80 -51.73
CA LEU A 80 -42.31 -4.71 -50.29
C LEU A 80 -42.57 -6.10 -49.67
N GLU A 81 -43.59 -6.81 -50.15
CA GLU A 81 -43.96 -8.16 -49.69
C GLU A 81 -42.84 -9.18 -49.89
N LYS A 82 -42.05 -9.03 -50.96
CA LYS A 82 -40.93 -9.94 -51.26
C LYS A 82 -39.73 -9.75 -50.33
N ASN A 83 -39.49 -8.54 -49.83
CA ASN A 83 -38.22 -8.19 -49.16
C ASN A 83 -38.38 -7.81 -47.68
N PHE A 84 -39.60 -7.63 -47.19
CA PHE A 84 -39.88 -7.07 -45.87
C PHE A 84 -40.99 -7.86 -45.17
N ILE A 85 -41.01 -7.77 -43.83
CA ILE A 85 -41.91 -8.56 -42.99
C ILE A 85 -43.11 -7.71 -42.55
N GLU A 86 -44.32 -8.18 -42.83
CA GLU A 86 -45.55 -7.53 -42.37
C GLU A 86 -45.62 -7.48 -40.83
N ASN A 87 -46.22 -6.41 -40.30
CA ASN A 87 -46.32 -6.07 -38.88
C ASN A 87 -44.99 -5.77 -38.17
N THR A 88 -43.86 -5.90 -38.86
CA THR A 88 -42.53 -5.53 -38.35
C THR A 88 -41.95 -4.37 -39.16
N ASP A 89 -41.83 -4.54 -40.48
CA ASP A 89 -41.25 -3.56 -41.39
C ASP A 89 -42.33 -2.62 -41.97
N TYR A 90 -43.52 -3.15 -42.24
CA TYR A 90 -44.68 -2.38 -42.72
C TYR A 90 -45.99 -2.95 -42.17
N LYS A 91 -47.08 -2.16 -42.19
CA LYS A 91 -48.42 -2.54 -41.77
C LYS A 91 -49.45 -2.18 -42.83
N ILE A 92 -50.39 -3.08 -43.06
CA ILE A 92 -51.51 -2.87 -43.97
C ILE A 92 -52.75 -2.51 -43.12
N THR A 93 -53.40 -1.40 -43.44
CA THR A 93 -54.63 -0.94 -42.76
C THR A 93 -55.74 -0.80 -43.80
N GLY A 94 -56.70 -1.74 -43.81
CA GLY A 94 -57.87 -1.68 -44.70
C GLY A 94 -58.49 -3.03 -45.09
N SER A 95 -59.34 -3.60 -44.22
CA SER A 95 -60.54 -4.35 -44.58
C SER A 95 -61.48 -4.37 -43.36
N LEU A 96 -62.40 -3.40 -43.29
CA LEU A 96 -63.64 -3.61 -42.55
C LEU A 96 -64.61 -4.25 -43.54
N GLU A 97 -65.10 -5.44 -43.22
CA GLU A 97 -66.23 -6.08 -43.87
C GLU A 97 -67.41 -5.09 -43.93
N ARG A 98 -67.56 -4.36 -45.03
CA ARG A 98 -68.81 -3.69 -45.35
C ARG A 98 -69.74 -4.75 -45.92
N ASN A 99 -70.73 -5.14 -45.13
CA ASN A 99 -71.95 -5.80 -45.61
C ASN A 99 -72.44 -5.06 -46.87
N GLN A 100 -72.33 -5.72 -48.01
CA GLN A 100 -72.80 -5.18 -49.29
C GLN A 100 -74.32 -5.05 -49.26
N LYS A 101 -74.81 -3.81 -49.35
CA LYS A 101 -76.01 -3.52 -50.13
C LYS A 101 -75.74 -2.33 -51.02
N ASP A 102 -76.08 -2.55 -52.28
CA ASP A 102 -76.19 -1.61 -53.39
C ASP A 102 -74.98 -1.33 -54.27
N ALA A 103 -75.28 -1.49 -55.56
CA ALA A 103 -74.39 -1.52 -56.70
C ALA A 103 -73.84 -0.13 -57.03
N ARG A 104 -72.51 0.02 -56.94
CA ARG A 104 -71.61 0.69 -57.89
C ARG A 104 -70.18 0.60 -57.34
N GLY A 105 -69.24 0.15 -58.18
CA GLY A 105 -67.91 -0.31 -57.79
C GLY A 105 -67.07 0.72 -57.02
N GLY A 106 -66.71 0.37 -55.79
CA GLY A 106 -65.60 0.98 -55.05
C GLY A 106 -64.52 -0.06 -54.81
N HIS A 107 -63.29 0.21 -55.27
CA HIS A 107 -62.15 -0.61 -54.90
C HIS A 107 -61.87 -0.45 -53.39
N ASN A 108 -61.67 -1.56 -52.68
CA ASN A 108 -61.22 -1.53 -51.29
C ASN A 108 -59.90 -0.74 -51.20
N LYS A 109 -59.90 0.37 -50.46
CA LYS A 109 -58.72 1.22 -50.30
C LYS A 109 -57.81 0.62 -49.22
N GLU A 110 -56.69 0.07 -49.67
CA GLU A 110 -55.63 -0.48 -48.82
C GLU A 110 -54.57 0.60 -48.54
N VAL A 111 -54.32 0.88 -47.26
CA VAL A 111 -53.26 1.81 -46.81
C VAL A 111 -52.07 1.01 -46.28
N ILE A 112 -50.88 1.25 -46.81
CA ILE A 112 -49.66 0.52 -46.44
C ILE A 112 -48.70 1.51 -45.78
N MET A 113 -48.47 1.33 -44.47
CA MET A 113 -47.62 2.20 -43.67
C MET A 113 -46.28 1.51 -43.39
N LEU A 114 -45.18 2.19 -43.66
CA LEU A 114 -43.81 1.71 -43.50
C LEU A 114 -43.17 2.39 -42.29
N THR A 115 -42.23 1.68 -41.65
CA THR A 115 -41.29 2.32 -40.72
C THR A 115 -40.24 3.14 -41.48
N ILE A 116 -39.54 4.04 -40.77
CA ILE A 116 -38.48 4.86 -41.37
C ILE A 116 -37.34 3.98 -41.89
N ASN A 117 -36.93 2.97 -41.12
CA ASN A 117 -35.92 2.01 -41.55
C ASN A 117 -36.35 1.25 -42.81
N THR A 118 -37.60 0.78 -42.85
CA THR A 118 -38.15 0.09 -44.03
C THR A 118 -38.18 0.99 -45.25
N PHE A 119 -38.60 2.25 -45.12
CA PHE A 119 -38.57 3.21 -46.23
C PHE A 119 -37.16 3.36 -46.82
N LYS A 120 -36.14 3.53 -45.97
CA LYS A 120 -34.75 3.64 -46.44
C LYS A 120 -34.32 2.38 -47.18
N ARG A 121 -34.51 1.21 -46.57
CA ARG A 121 -34.18 -0.08 -47.19
C ARG A 121 -34.97 -0.32 -48.49
N PHE A 122 -36.20 0.17 -48.56
CA PHE A 122 -37.07 0.08 -49.73
C PHE A 122 -36.52 0.95 -50.86
N CYS A 123 -36.12 2.19 -50.57
CA CYS A 123 -35.41 3.06 -51.52
C CYS A 123 -34.10 2.41 -52.00
N LEU A 124 -33.40 1.64 -51.16
CA LEU A 124 -32.17 0.93 -51.57
C LEU A 124 -32.42 -0.31 -52.46
N LYS A 125 -33.65 -0.85 -52.45
CA LYS A 125 -34.01 -2.07 -53.18
C LYS A 125 -34.86 -1.83 -54.42
N ALA A 126 -35.31 -0.60 -54.63
CA ALA A 126 -36.28 -0.26 -55.66
C ALA A 126 -35.76 -0.45 -57.10
N GLY A 127 -34.44 -0.32 -57.33
CA GLY A 127 -33.84 -0.56 -58.65
C GLY A 127 -34.31 0.42 -59.72
N THR A 128 -34.66 1.64 -59.32
CA THR A 128 -35.09 2.74 -60.17
C THR A 128 -33.99 3.79 -60.29
N LYS A 129 -34.07 4.71 -61.27
CA LYS A 129 -33.11 5.83 -61.37
C LYS A 129 -33.07 6.67 -60.08
N LYS A 130 -34.22 6.85 -59.42
CA LYS A 130 -34.29 7.57 -58.14
C LYS A 130 -33.61 6.80 -57.00
N SER A 131 -33.73 5.47 -57.00
CA SER A 131 -33.00 4.58 -56.08
C SER A 131 -31.48 4.79 -56.20
N ASP A 132 -30.97 4.87 -57.43
CA ASP A 132 -29.54 5.13 -57.68
C ASP A 132 -29.08 6.51 -57.21
N GLU A 133 -29.89 7.57 -57.41
CA GLU A 133 -29.60 8.90 -56.83
C GLU A 133 -29.54 8.86 -55.30
N ILE A 134 -30.42 8.10 -54.66
CA ILE A 134 -30.45 7.92 -53.21
C ILE A 134 -29.22 7.11 -52.74
N HIS A 135 -28.74 6.15 -53.53
CA HIS A 135 -27.49 5.42 -53.25
C HIS A 135 -26.28 6.35 -53.21
N GLU A 136 -26.12 7.18 -54.25
CA GLU A 136 -25.01 8.15 -54.31
C GLU A 136 -25.06 9.13 -53.14
N TYR A 137 -26.25 9.59 -52.77
CA TYR A 137 -26.43 10.41 -51.57
C TYR A 137 -25.94 9.71 -50.30
N TYR A 138 -26.27 8.43 -50.10
CA TYR A 138 -25.82 7.68 -48.92
C TYR A 138 -24.30 7.44 -48.91
N ILE A 139 -23.69 7.14 -50.06
CA ILE A 139 -22.23 6.99 -50.18
C ILE A 139 -21.52 8.31 -49.85
N LYS A 140 -22.04 9.42 -50.37
CA LYS A 140 -21.52 10.76 -50.09
C LYS A 140 -21.66 11.12 -48.61
N MET A 141 -22.76 10.71 -47.99
CA MET A 141 -23.00 10.90 -46.56
C MET A 141 -22.04 10.08 -45.71
N GLU A 142 -21.80 8.82 -46.05
CA GLU A 142 -20.81 7.98 -45.37
C GLU A 142 -19.40 8.58 -45.42
N LYS A 143 -18.95 9.02 -46.61
CA LYS A 143 -17.65 9.68 -46.76
C LYS A 143 -17.51 10.93 -45.89
N THR A 144 -18.53 11.78 -45.91
CA THR A 144 -18.52 13.02 -45.12
C THR A 144 -18.55 12.71 -43.62
N LEU A 145 -19.32 11.69 -43.18
CA LEU A 145 -19.32 11.25 -41.78
C LEU A 145 -17.93 10.74 -41.36
N GLN A 146 -17.28 9.95 -42.20
CA GLN A 146 -15.92 9.44 -41.93
C GLN A 146 -14.91 10.58 -41.78
N GLU A 147 -14.98 11.60 -42.65
CA GLU A 147 -14.14 12.80 -42.55
C GLU A 147 -14.38 13.55 -41.23
N VAL A 148 -15.64 13.79 -40.84
CA VAL A 148 -15.98 14.44 -39.58
C VAL A 148 -15.41 13.66 -38.39
N VAL A 149 -15.60 12.34 -38.37
CA VAL A 149 -15.09 11.49 -37.29
C VAL A 149 -13.57 11.58 -37.19
N MET A 150 -12.86 11.55 -38.33
CA MET A 150 -11.41 11.67 -38.34
C MET A 150 -10.92 13.03 -37.83
N GLU A 151 -11.55 14.13 -38.26
CA GLU A 151 -11.21 15.49 -37.82
C GLU A 151 -11.47 15.69 -36.33
N GLU A 152 -12.62 15.24 -35.82
CA GLU A 152 -12.95 15.29 -34.38
C GLU A 152 -11.99 14.45 -33.54
N CYS A 153 -11.61 13.25 -34.02
CA CYS A 153 -10.61 12.42 -33.34
C CYS A 153 -9.23 13.11 -33.27
N GLN A 154 -8.81 13.79 -34.34
CA GLN A 154 -7.55 14.53 -34.37
C GLN A 154 -7.58 15.72 -33.41
N ALA A 155 -8.66 16.52 -33.44
CA ALA A 155 -8.84 17.66 -32.55
C ALA A 155 -8.81 17.24 -31.07
N LEU A 156 -9.49 16.14 -30.73
CA LEU A 156 -9.49 15.60 -29.37
C LEU A 156 -8.09 15.11 -28.95
N ALA A 157 -7.35 14.46 -29.85
CA ALA A 157 -5.98 14.01 -29.58
C ALA A 157 -5.03 15.18 -29.30
N GLU A 158 -5.17 16.29 -30.04
CA GLU A 158 -4.41 17.52 -29.79
C GLU A 158 -4.75 18.17 -28.45
N GLN A 159 -6.04 18.25 -28.10
CA GLN A 159 -6.47 18.74 -26.79
C GLN A 159 -5.85 17.92 -25.65
N LEU A 160 -5.92 16.59 -25.72
CA LEU A 160 -5.31 15.71 -24.71
C LEU A 160 -3.79 15.91 -24.59
N LYS A 161 -3.10 16.13 -25.72
CA LYS A 161 -1.66 16.41 -25.72
C LYS A 161 -1.32 17.70 -25.01
N ASN A 162 -2.13 18.75 -25.20
CA ASN A 162 -1.93 20.04 -24.55
C ASN A 162 -2.21 19.96 -23.05
N THR A 163 -3.31 19.33 -22.64
CA THR A 163 -3.63 19.10 -21.21
C THR A 163 -2.53 18.30 -20.52
N LYS A 164 -1.96 17.29 -21.19
CA LYS A 164 -0.86 16.51 -20.62
C LYS A 164 0.39 17.37 -20.38
N LYS A 165 0.75 18.25 -21.32
CA LYS A 165 1.88 19.20 -21.16
C LYS A 165 1.65 20.17 -20.00
N GLU A 166 0.43 20.68 -19.85
CA GLU A 166 0.09 21.57 -18.73
C GLU A 166 0.23 20.85 -17.38
N LEU A 167 -0.24 19.60 -17.29
CA LEU A 167 -0.08 18.78 -16.08
C LEU A 167 1.39 18.49 -15.77
N GLU A 168 2.21 18.19 -16.77
CA GLU A 168 3.66 18.00 -16.61
C GLU A 168 4.35 19.27 -16.08
N ASN A 169 4.00 20.44 -16.61
CA ASN A 169 4.53 21.72 -16.14
C ASN A 169 4.15 22.01 -14.68
N ILE A 170 2.89 21.79 -14.31
CA ILE A 170 2.41 21.97 -12.92
C ILE A 170 3.19 21.05 -11.96
N HIS A 171 3.45 19.81 -12.36
CA HIS A 171 4.20 18.87 -11.54
C HIS A 171 5.64 19.34 -11.28
N ILE A 172 6.31 19.87 -12.33
CA ILE A 172 7.67 20.41 -12.21
C ILE A 172 7.70 21.65 -11.30
N THR A 173 6.72 22.54 -11.41
CA THR A 173 6.68 23.77 -10.59
C THR A 173 6.50 23.43 -9.11
N ASN A 174 5.57 22.53 -8.79
CA ASN A 174 5.29 22.11 -7.42
C ASN A 174 6.48 21.39 -6.76
N ALA A 175 7.23 20.59 -7.52
CA ALA A 175 8.42 19.91 -7.01
C ALA A 175 9.54 20.88 -6.61
N ASN A 176 9.75 21.94 -7.41
CA ASN A 176 10.75 22.97 -7.11
C ASN A 176 10.39 23.79 -5.86
N ASP A 177 9.12 24.17 -5.71
CA ASP A 177 8.64 24.92 -4.54
C ASP A 177 8.75 24.11 -3.23
N ALA A 178 8.51 22.80 -3.29
CA ALA A 178 8.67 21.92 -2.15
C ALA A 178 10.14 21.82 -1.70
N SER A 179 11.07 21.71 -2.66
CA SER A 179 12.51 21.63 -2.37
C SER A 179 13.05 22.91 -1.73
N ILE A 180 12.58 24.09 -2.16
CA ILE A 180 13.00 25.38 -1.59
C ILE A 180 12.47 25.52 -0.15
N LYS A 181 11.20 25.18 0.08
CA LYS A 181 10.59 25.23 1.42
C LYS A 181 11.27 24.28 2.42
N GLU A 182 11.65 23.08 1.98
CA GLU A 182 12.37 22.11 2.82
C GLU A 182 13.76 22.64 3.21
N ALA A 183 14.52 23.21 2.27
CA ALA A 183 15.84 23.79 2.55
C ALA A 183 15.76 24.94 3.56
N ASP A 184 14.77 25.82 3.41
CA ASP A 184 14.53 26.93 4.35
C ASP A 184 14.10 26.44 5.74
N PHE A 185 13.25 25.42 5.79
CA PHE A 185 12.82 24.80 7.05
C PHE A 185 13.99 24.16 7.80
N GLN A 186 14.84 23.40 7.11
CA GLN A 186 16.04 22.78 7.69
C GLN A 186 17.02 23.82 8.24
N LYS A 187 17.20 24.95 7.55
CA LYS A 187 18.03 26.06 8.02
C LYS A 187 17.48 26.69 9.31
N LYS A 188 16.16 26.92 9.37
CA LYS A 188 15.50 27.43 10.59
C LYS A 188 15.63 26.46 11.76
N LEU A 189 15.43 25.17 11.52
CA LEU A 189 15.54 24.12 12.54
C LEU A 189 16.96 24.03 13.13
N LYS A 190 18.00 24.11 12.29
CA LYS A 190 19.40 24.12 12.76
C LYS A 190 19.70 25.31 13.67
N ASN A 191 19.24 26.50 13.30
CA ASN A 191 19.42 27.70 14.12
C ASN A 191 18.68 27.60 15.46
N GLN A 192 17.45 27.06 15.45
CA GLN A 192 16.68 26.86 16.68
C GLN A 192 17.38 25.90 17.66
N LYS A 193 17.93 24.78 17.16
CA LYS A 193 18.70 23.83 17.99
C LYS A 193 19.91 24.47 18.67
N ILE A 194 20.61 25.38 17.98
CA ILE A 194 21.76 26.10 18.55
C ILE A 194 21.30 27.00 19.71
N ILE A 195 20.21 27.75 19.51
CA ILE A 195 19.64 28.65 20.53
C ILE A 195 19.14 27.87 21.75
N GLU A 196 18.47 26.73 21.54
CA GLU A 196 17.98 25.89 22.63
C GLU A 196 19.13 25.26 23.43
N ARG A 197 20.17 24.75 22.76
CA ARG A 197 21.37 24.22 23.42
C ARG A 197 22.07 25.29 24.26
N GLU A 198 22.25 26.49 23.71
CA GLU A 198 22.83 27.62 24.45
C GLU A 198 22.02 27.95 25.71
N LYS A 199 20.69 27.99 25.63
CA LYS A 199 19.83 28.21 26.81
C LYS A 199 20.05 27.15 27.89
N ILE A 200 20.11 25.88 27.49
CA ILE A 200 20.35 24.76 28.43
C ILE A 200 21.71 24.93 29.11
N LEU A 201 22.76 25.21 28.34
CA LEU A 201 24.12 25.41 28.89
C LEU A 201 24.18 26.60 29.85
N LEU A 202 23.54 27.72 29.50
CA LEU A 202 23.45 28.90 30.36
C LEU A 202 22.74 28.60 31.67
N THR A 203 21.67 27.79 31.65
CA THR A 203 20.97 27.36 32.86
C THR A 203 21.82 26.39 33.69
N GLN A 204 22.37 25.35 33.08
CA GLN A 204 23.13 24.30 33.76
C GLN A 204 24.38 24.83 34.46
N PHE A 205 25.12 25.72 33.81
CA PHE A 205 26.38 26.26 34.33
C PHE A 205 26.24 27.64 34.99
N SER A 206 25.01 28.06 35.34
CA SER A 206 24.76 29.30 36.08
C SER A 206 25.22 29.23 37.54
N VAL A 207 25.36 28.02 38.08
CA VAL A 207 25.80 27.77 39.44
C VAL A 207 27.28 28.15 39.59
N SER A 208 27.67 28.60 40.78
CA SER A 208 29.06 28.95 41.09
C SER A 208 29.96 27.71 41.17
N ILE A 209 30.39 27.23 40.01
CA ILE A 209 31.32 26.11 39.85
C ILE A 209 32.51 26.50 38.94
N PRO A 210 33.69 25.90 39.14
CA PRO A 210 34.82 26.01 38.22
C PRO A 210 34.50 25.34 36.87
N ILE A 211 34.63 26.11 35.79
CA ILE A 211 34.33 25.68 34.43
C ILE A 211 35.38 26.17 33.42
N VAL A 212 35.49 25.44 32.32
CA VAL A 212 36.04 25.94 31.05
C VAL A 212 34.91 25.97 30.02
N TYR A 213 34.81 27.06 29.26
CA TYR A 213 33.74 27.28 28.28
C TYR A 213 34.31 27.59 26.90
N ILE A 214 33.50 27.34 25.88
CA ILE A 214 33.79 27.67 24.48
C ILE A 214 32.66 28.54 23.94
N ILE A 215 32.98 29.76 23.52
CA ILE A 215 32.04 30.71 22.95
C ILE A 215 32.44 31.03 21.52
N ARG A 216 31.49 30.95 20.58
CA ARG A 216 31.69 31.48 19.23
C ARG A 216 31.54 33.00 19.26
N VAL A 217 32.53 33.69 18.71
CA VAL A 217 32.61 35.17 18.75
C VAL A 217 32.52 35.83 17.37
N LYS A 218 32.70 35.06 16.29
CA LYS A 218 32.58 35.55 14.91
C LYS A 218 32.42 34.40 13.93
N THR A 219 31.53 34.55 12.96
CA THR A 219 31.36 33.63 11.81
C THR A 219 31.67 34.35 10.51
N PHE A 220 32.40 33.69 9.61
CA PHE A 220 32.77 34.20 8.29
C PHE A 220 31.90 33.60 7.19
N GLU A 221 31.81 34.29 6.05
CA GLU A 221 30.97 33.87 4.91
C GLU A 221 31.38 32.51 4.31
N ASN A 222 32.66 32.15 4.42
CA ASN A 222 33.20 30.87 3.98
C ASN A 222 32.90 29.70 4.94
N GLY A 223 32.14 29.93 6.01
CA GLY A 223 31.78 28.93 7.02
C GLY A 223 32.83 28.71 8.12
N GLN A 224 33.97 29.40 8.06
CA GLN A 224 34.94 29.44 9.16
C GLN A 224 34.40 30.31 10.30
N TYR A 225 34.85 30.07 11.52
CA TYR A 225 34.44 30.87 12.67
C TYR A 225 35.50 30.90 13.75
N ILE A 226 35.45 31.91 14.60
CA ILE A 226 36.36 32.11 15.72
C ILE A 226 35.66 31.69 17.00
N VAL A 227 36.35 30.89 17.80
CA VAL A 227 35.92 30.55 19.16
C VAL A 227 36.87 31.12 20.20
N LYS A 228 36.32 31.50 21.34
CA LYS A 228 37.03 31.86 22.56
C LYS A 228 36.92 30.70 23.54
N ILE A 229 38.06 30.23 24.05
CA ILE A 229 38.11 29.20 25.10
C ILE A 229 38.58 29.87 26.39
N GLY A 230 37.70 29.98 27.39
CA GLY A 230 37.98 30.70 28.62
C GLY A 230 37.60 29.94 29.89
N GLU A 231 38.10 30.37 31.04
CA GLU A 231 37.73 29.81 32.36
C GLU A 231 36.87 30.74 33.22
N SER A 232 36.11 30.13 34.14
CA SER A 232 35.43 30.82 35.23
C SER A 232 35.35 29.95 36.48
N ARG A 233 35.61 30.54 37.65
CA ARG A 233 35.41 29.88 38.96
C ARG A 233 34.00 30.06 39.54
N ARG A 234 33.15 30.87 38.89
CA ARG A 234 31.84 31.31 39.41
C ARG A 234 30.71 30.99 38.43
N GLY A 235 30.86 29.96 37.60
CA GLY A 235 29.89 29.64 36.56
C GLY A 235 29.95 30.57 35.34
N ILE A 236 29.06 30.35 34.37
CA ILE A 236 29.13 30.95 33.03
C ILE A 236 28.50 32.34 32.94
N THR A 237 27.52 32.67 33.78
CA THR A 237 26.64 33.84 33.60
C THR A 237 27.39 35.17 33.50
N GLY A 238 28.33 35.43 34.40
CA GLY A 238 29.11 36.67 34.39
C GLY A 238 29.98 36.81 33.14
N ARG A 239 30.68 35.73 32.77
CA ARG A 239 31.53 35.69 31.57
C ARG A 239 30.72 35.83 30.29
N TYR A 240 29.58 35.17 30.20
CA TYR A 240 28.72 35.26 29.03
C TYR A 240 28.21 36.70 28.79
N ASN A 241 27.76 37.38 29.85
CA ASN A 241 27.33 38.79 29.76
C ASN A 241 28.48 39.72 29.36
N GLU A 242 29.68 39.49 29.89
CA GLU A 242 30.90 40.20 29.50
C GLU A 242 31.16 40.02 27.99
N HIS A 243 31.23 38.78 27.51
CA HIS A 243 31.49 38.48 26.10
C HIS A 243 30.39 38.98 25.16
N LYS A 244 29.12 38.90 25.58
CA LYS A 244 27.98 39.42 24.82
C LYS A 244 28.05 40.93 24.61
N SER A 245 28.66 41.67 25.53
CA SER A 245 28.89 43.11 25.38
C SER A 245 30.13 43.44 24.54
N LYS A 246 31.12 42.54 24.51
CA LYS A 246 32.41 42.73 23.85
C LYS A 246 32.42 42.32 22.38
N TYR A 247 31.72 41.26 21.99
CA TYR A 247 31.72 40.74 20.63
C TYR A 247 30.39 40.99 19.91
N LYS A 248 30.46 41.21 18.59
CA LYS A 248 29.25 41.34 17.73
C LYS A 248 28.42 40.06 17.69
N GLU A 249 29.06 38.91 17.82
CA GLU A 249 28.43 37.60 17.94
C GLU A 249 28.88 36.96 19.26
N CYS A 250 27.96 36.35 20.01
CA CYS A 250 28.29 35.61 21.22
C CYS A 250 27.33 34.43 21.34
N VAL A 251 27.81 33.23 21.04
CA VAL A 251 27.04 31.98 21.16
C VAL A 251 27.82 30.99 22.02
N LEU A 252 27.25 30.57 23.14
CA LEU A 252 27.86 29.54 23.99
C LEU A 252 27.70 28.16 23.33
N LEU A 253 28.83 27.56 22.93
CA LEU A 253 28.85 26.27 22.24
C LEU A 253 28.88 25.10 23.22
N ASP A 254 29.77 25.17 24.22
CA ASP A 254 29.94 24.16 25.27
C ASP A 254 30.52 24.77 26.55
N ALA A 255 30.27 24.10 27.67
CA ALA A 255 30.89 24.38 28.96
C ALA A 255 31.14 23.06 29.70
N PHE A 256 32.25 23.00 30.42
CA PHE A 256 32.75 21.81 31.10
C PHE A 256 33.10 22.16 32.54
N ALA A 257 32.52 21.45 33.51
CA ALA A 257 32.89 21.59 34.91
C ALA A 257 34.23 20.93 35.17
N VAL A 258 35.18 21.63 35.78
CA VAL A 258 36.52 21.12 36.06
C VAL A 258 37.15 21.82 37.26
N ASN A 259 37.53 21.05 38.29
CA ASN A 259 38.02 21.62 39.55
C ASN A 259 39.24 22.53 39.39
N ARG A 260 40.22 22.12 38.57
CA ARG A 260 41.42 22.92 38.25
C ARG A 260 41.25 23.71 36.94
N SER A 261 40.16 24.49 36.82
CA SER A 261 39.77 25.21 35.59
C SER A 261 40.88 26.02 34.92
N LYS A 262 41.66 26.78 35.70
CA LYS A 262 42.76 27.63 35.19
C LYS A 262 43.93 26.83 34.62
N ASP A 263 44.30 25.74 35.29
CA ASP A 263 45.37 24.86 34.82
C ASP A 263 44.92 24.11 33.56
N PHE A 264 43.64 23.74 33.52
CA PHE A 264 43.04 23.06 32.38
C PHE A 264 42.91 23.97 31.14
N GLU A 265 42.48 25.22 31.32
CA GLU A 265 42.50 26.24 30.27
C GLU A 265 43.91 26.42 29.69
N SER A 266 44.91 26.54 30.57
CA SER A 266 46.32 26.66 30.17
C SER A 266 46.80 25.45 29.37
N TYR A 267 46.35 24.24 29.72
CA TYR A 267 46.62 23.02 28.95
C TYR A 267 46.01 23.10 27.55
N ILE A 268 44.72 23.44 27.44
CA ILE A 268 44.01 23.50 26.15
C ILE A 268 44.65 24.54 25.22
N HIS A 269 44.99 25.72 25.73
CA HIS A 269 45.64 26.79 24.95
C HIS A 269 47.03 26.41 24.43
N ASN A 270 47.70 25.46 25.09
CA ASN A 270 49.03 24.98 24.74
C ASN A 270 49.01 23.67 23.94
N TYR A 271 47.85 23.03 23.79
CA TYR A 271 47.70 21.85 22.93
C TYR A 271 48.03 22.21 21.48
N LYS A 272 49.02 21.52 20.91
CA LYS A 272 49.71 21.93 19.66
C LYS A 272 48.75 22.26 18.49
N PRO A 273 47.74 21.44 18.16
CA PRO A 273 46.77 21.78 17.12
C PRO A 273 45.95 23.05 17.40
N ILE A 274 45.59 23.30 18.66
CA ILE A 274 44.81 24.47 19.07
C ILE A 274 45.69 25.72 19.07
N ARG A 275 46.86 25.64 19.69
CA ARG A 275 47.83 26.74 19.79
C ARG A 275 48.22 27.31 18.42
N ASN A 276 48.39 26.45 17.41
CA ASN A 276 48.79 26.85 16.07
C ASN A 276 47.70 27.65 15.32
N ASN A 277 46.44 27.55 15.73
CA ASN A 277 45.30 28.21 15.10
C ASN A 277 44.83 29.46 15.87
N ARG A 278 45.72 30.05 16.68
CA ARG A 278 45.41 31.25 17.48
C ARG A 278 45.24 32.49 16.60
N VAL A 279 44.20 33.26 16.90
CA VAL A 279 43.86 34.51 16.19
C VAL A 279 44.47 35.69 16.93
N ARG A 280 45.09 36.63 16.20
CA ARG A 280 45.69 37.86 16.75
C ARG A 280 45.32 39.13 15.97
N ASP A 281 44.59 38.95 14.88
CA ASP A 281 44.22 39.95 13.89
C ASP A 281 42.71 40.29 13.97
N LEU A 282 42.04 39.92 15.06
CA LEU A 282 40.67 40.33 15.32
C LEU A 282 40.66 41.76 15.86
N GLU A 283 40.11 42.68 15.08
CA GLU A 283 39.99 44.12 15.41
C GLU A 283 39.39 44.34 16.81
N GLY A 284 40.11 45.07 17.66
CA GLY A 284 39.74 45.36 19.05
C GLY A 284 40.05 44.25 20.07
N HIS A 285 40.62 43.13 19.62
CA HIS A 285 40.94 41.94 20.43
C HIS A 285 42.35 41.39 20.14
N GLU A 286 43.27 42.22 19.67
CA GLU A 286 44.60 41.81 19.18
C GLU A 286 45.48 41.21 20.29
N ASN A 287 45.22 41.60 21.54
CA ASN A 287 45.95 41.13 22.72
C ASN A 287 45.35 39.85 23.34
N GLU A 288 44.22 39.36 22.82
CA GLU A 288 43.56 38.20 23.38
C GLU A 288 44.23 36.89 22.96
N LEU A 289 44.70 36.15 23.95
CA LEU A 289 45.42 34.90 23.74
C LEU A 289 44.50 33.68 23.62
N GLU A 290 43.20 33.87 23.78
CA GLU A 290 42.22 32.81 24.01
C GLU A 290 41.33 32.55 22.79
N LEU A 291 41.65 33.18 21.65
CA LEU A 291 40.87 33.14 20.40
C LEU A 291 41.49 32.18 19.39
N PHE A 292 40.66 31.32 18.78
CA PHE A 292 41.11 30.27 17.86
C PHE A 292 40.19 30.16 16.63
N LEU A 293 40.79 29.99 15.45
CA LEU A 293 40.08 29.85 14.17
C LEU A 293 39.68 28.40 13.91
N ILE A 294 38.41 28.16 13.58
CA ILE A 294 37.82 26.85 13.27
C ILE A 294 37.39 26.78 11.80
N GLY A 295 37.66 25.66 11.15
CA GLY A 295 37.28 25.39 9.76
C GLY A 295 38.41 25.61 8.74
N LYS A 296 39.66 25.73 9.19
CA LYS A 296 40.87 25.71 8.35
C LYS A 296 41.72 24.47 8.63
N GLU A 297 42.61 24.54 9.61
CA GLU A 297 43.45 23.41 10.05
C GLU A 297 42.96 22.79 11.38
N LEU A 298 42.15 23.55 12.14
CA LEU A 298 41.52 23.10 13.37
C LEU A 298 40.01 22.89 13.14
N THR A 299 39.50 21.74 13.58
CA THR A 299 38.07 21.45 13.62
C THR A 299 37.55 21.52 15.06
N TYR A 300 36.25 21.77 15.23
CA TYR A 300 35.64 21.80 16.57
C TYR A 300 35.77 20.47 17.30
N GLN A 301 35.68 19.35 16.57
CA GLN A 301 35.81 18.01 17.14
C GLN A 301 37.19 17.80 17.77
N MET A 302 38.26 18.29 17.13
CA MET A 302 39.61 18.19 17.68
C MET A 302 39.76 18.95 19.02
N ILE A 303 38.98 20.01 19.24
CA ILE A 303 38.93 20.70 20.54
C ILE A 303 38.22 19.83 21.57
N LEU A 304 37.05 19.27 21.22
CA LEU A 304 36.30 18.39 22.11
C LEU A 304 37.13 17.15 22.50
N ASP A 305 37.83 16.54 21.56
CA ASP A 305 38.68 15.37 21.81
C ASP A 305 39.85 15.73 22.73
N ALA A 306 40.46 16.91 22.55
CA ALA A 306 41.53 17.40 23.42
C ALA A 306 41.05 17.67 24.86
N ILE A 307 39.82 18.15 25.01
CA ILE A 307 39.19 18.39 26.31
C ILE A 307 38.83 17.06 26.97
N ASN A 308 38.05 16.22 26.30
CA ASN A 308 37.53 14.97 26.86
C ASN A 308 38.64 13.97 27.19
N SER A 309 39.75 13.97 26.44
CA SER A 309 40.89 13.06 26.70
C SER A 309 41.66 13.39 27.97
N GLN A 310 41.51 14.60 28.54
CA GLN A 310 42.32 15.04 29.68
C GLN A 310 41.50 15.62 30.84
N ILE A 311 40.21 15.91 30.67
CA ILE A 311 39.40 16.58 31.70
C ILE A 311 39.44 15.89 33.07
N ASP A 312 39.43 14.54 33.09
CA ASP A 312 39.46 13.75 34.33
C ASP A 312 40.74 13.97 35.14
N ASN A 313 41.88 14.18 34.46
CA ASN A 313 43.17 14.46 35.11
C ASN A 313 43.19 15.78 35.88
N TYR A 314 42.21 16.65 35.64
CA TYR A 314 42.07 17.97 36.25
C TYR A 314 40.88 18.04 37.24
N GLN A 315 40.22 16.91 37.51
CA GLN A 315 39.17 16.81 38.53
C GLN A 315 39.68 16.48 39.92
N GLU A 316 40.84 15.84 40.07
CA GLU A 316 41.28 15.36 41.39
C GLU A 316 41.72 16.49 42.34
N SER A 317 41.05 16.59 43.49
CA SER A 317 41.61 17.16 44.71
C SER A 317 42.56 16.14 45.34
N SER A 318 43.68 16.58 45.91
CA SER A 318 44.69 15.74 46.57
C SER A 318 44.13 14.75 47.62
N THR A 319 42.91 15.02 48.10
CA THR A 319 42.15 14.20 49.05
C THR A 319 41.49 12.96 48.41
N HIS A 320 41.07 13.02 47.14
CA HIS A 320 40.36 11.92 46.47
C HIS A 320 41.27 10.73 46.16
N LYS A 321 42.57 10.98 45.92
CA LYS A 321 43.58 9.91 45.78
C LYS A 321 43.73 9.06 47.04
N LEU A 322 43.68 9.69 48.21
CA LEU A 322 43.72 9.00 49.50
C LEU A 322 42.42 8.21 49.76
N GLU A 323 41.27 8.75 49.36
CA GLU A 323 39.98 8.07 49.45
C GLU A 323 39.90 6.83 48.54
N LEU A 324 40.41 6.92 47.30
CA LEU A 324 40.48 5.79 46.36
C LEU A 324 41.41 4.69 46.87
N GLU A 325 42.48 5.04 47.58
CA GLU A 325 43.40 4.06 48.16
C GLU A 325 42.80 3.38 49.40
N ILE A 326 42.05 4.12 50.23
CA ILE A 326 41.25 3.56 51.33
C ILE A 326 40.13 2.65 50.80
N GLU A 327 39.48 3.04 49.71
CA GLU A 327 38.41 2.26 49.08
C GLU A 327 38.95 1.00 48.40
N LYS A 328 40.13 1.08 47.78
CA LYS A 328 40.84 -0.08 47.20
C LYS A 328 41.25 -1.10 48.27
N LEU A 329 41.72 -0.64 49.43
CA LEU A 329 42.05 -1.50 50.58
C LEU A 329 40.79 -2.13 51.21
N LYS A 330 39.66 -1.41 51.23
CA LYS A 330 38.36 -1.96 51.66
C LYS A 330 37.83 -3.03 50.69
N LEU A 331 37.95 -2.79 49.38
CA LEU A 331 37.58 -3.76 48.34
C LEU A 331 38.45 -5.02 48.34
N GLU A 332 39.74 -4.91 48.70
CA GLU A 332 40.61 -6.08 48.87
C GLU A 332 40.24 -6.94 50.10
N LEU A 333 39.60 -6.35 51.12
CA LEU A 333 39.05 -7.05 52.27
C LEU A 333 37.70 -7.71 51.96
N GLU A 334 36.82 -7.08 51.17
CA GLU A 334 35.52 -7.64 50.76
C GLU A 334 35.62 -8.77 49.71
N LYS A 335 36.66 -8.77 48.87
CA LYS A 335 36.90 -9.80 47.84
C LYS A 335 37.15 -11.21 48.37
N LYS A 336 37.37 -11.37 49.68
CA LYS A 336 37.53 -12.70 50.30
C LYS A 336 36.20 -13.42 50.55
N ASP A 337 35.07 -12.71 50.61
CA ASP A 337 33.80 -13.29 51.06
C ASP A 337 32.69 -13.36 49.98
N ASN A 338 32.76 -12.63 48.86
CA ASN A 338 31.62 -12.46 47.92
C ASN A 338 31.81 -13.01 46.48
N VAL A 339 32.66 -14.02 46.26
CA VAL A 339 33.03 -14.55 44.92
C VAL A 339 31.83 -15.12 44.09
N SER A 340 30.64 -15.28 44.67
CA SER A 340 29.45 -15.83 44.01
C SER A 340 28.66 -14.84 43.14
N ASP A 341 28.42 -13.62 43.63
CA ASP A 341 27.34 -12.78 43.09
C ASP A 341 27.79 -11.79 42.00
N GLU A 342 29.08 -11.41 42.00
CA GLU A 342 29.65 -10.53 40.96
C GLU A 342 29.66 -11.15 39.56
N LYS A 343 29.77 -12.49 39.47
CA LYS A 343 29.78 -13.18 38.17
C LYS A 343 28.43 -13.08 37.45
N ILE A 344 27.32 -13.00 38.19
CA ILE A 344 25.98 -12.91 37.62
C ILE A 344 25.71 -11.49 37.09
N ASN A 345 26.10 -10.46 37.84
CA ASN A 345 25.89 -9.07 37.45
C ASN A 345 26.80 -8.61 36.28
N LEU A 346 28.03 -9.13 36.22
CA LEU A 346 28.94 -8.84 35.10
C LEU A 346 28.46 -9.41 33.76
N LEU A 347 27.71 -10.52 33.79
CA LEU A 347 27.11 -11.15 32.61
C LEU A 347 25.93 -10.33 32.06
N ILE A 348 25.09 -9.80 32.96
CA ILE A 348 23.94 -8.93 32.63
C ILE A 348 24.42 -7.61 31.98
N SER A 349 25.49 -7.03 32.51
CA SER A 349 26.12 -5.80 31.98
C SER A 349 26.76 -6.00 30.60
N LYS A 350 27.45 -7.12 30.37
CA LYS A 350 28.14 -7.41 29.10
C LYS A 350 27.21 -7.72 27.92
N MET A 351 25.97 -8.14 28.18
CA MET A 351 25.02 -8.52 27.12
C MET A 351 24.18 -7.37 26.56
N GLY A 352 24.38 -6.12 26.99
CA GLY A 352 23.72 -4.95 26.40
C GLY A 352 22.20 -4.93 26.56
N ILE A 353 21.66 -5.67 27.52
CA ILE A 353 20.22 -5.91 27.72
C ILE A 353 19.46 -4.61 28.01
N ASN A 354 20.07 -3.64 28.68
CA ASN A 354 19.42 -2.35 29.00
C ASN A 354 19.24 -1.46 27.76
N ALA A 355 20.22 -1.46 26.84
CA ALA A 355 20.11 -0.73 25.57
C ALA A 355 19.12 -1.40 24.59
N LEU A 356 18.88 -2.71 24.76
CA LEU A 356 17.84 -3.45 24.04
C LEU A 356 16.44 -3.15 24.59
N HIS A 357 16.28 -3.02 25.92
CA HIS A 357 15.00 -2.63 26.52
C HIS A 357 14.54 -1.24 26.06
N GLU A 358 15.41 -0.23 26.06
CA GLU A 358 15.04 1.11 25.55
C GLU A 358 14.67 1.11 24.05
N LYS A 359 15.32 0.26 23.25
CA LYS A 359 14.99 0.09 21.83
C LYS A 359 13.65 -0.63 21.64
N ILE A 360 13.35 -1.62 22.48
CA ILE A 360 12.08 -2.34 22.48
C ILE A 360 10.95 -1.37 22.86
N ASP A 361 11.12 -0.58 23.92
CA ASP A 361 10.13 0.42 24.35
C ASP A 361 9.84 1.46 23.27
N ASN A 362 10.87 1.94 22.57
CA ASN A 362 10.69 2.86 21.45
C ASN A 362 10.01 2.20 20.23
N LEU A 363 10.31 0.93 19.96
CA LEU A 363 9.65 0.17 18.90
C LEU A 363 8.18 -0.08 19.22
N GLU A 364 7.85 -0.43 20.46
CA GLU A 364 6.47 -0.60 20.92
C GLU A 364 5.67 0.70 20.80
N LYS A 365 6.27 1.83 21.19
CA LYS A 365 5.65 3.15 21.07
C LYS A 365 5.38 3.53 19.61
N ASN A 366 6.30 3.21 18.70
CA ASN A 366 6.13 3.44 17.26
C ASN A 366 5.08 2.50 16.65
N ILE A 367 5.02 1.23 17.07
CA ILE A 367 4.02 0.25 16.62
C ILE A 367 2.62 0.70 17.03
N ASN A 368 2.42 1.16 18.26
CA ASN A 368 1.13 1.65 18.75
C ASN A 368 0.65 2.87 17.93
N GLN A 369 1.55 3.81 17.61
CA GLN A 369 1.22 4.95 16.74
C GLN A 369 0.88 4.54 15.29
N LEU A 370 1.47 3.44 14.80
CA LEU A 370 1.19 2.90 13.47
C LEU A 370 -0.15 2.16 13.44
N VAL A 371 -0.50 1.46 14.52
CA VAL A 371 -1.80 0.80 14.73
C VAL A 371 -2.92 1.84 14.76
N ASP A 372 -2.73 2.98 15.44
CA ASP A 372 -3.73 4.06 15.48
C ASP A 372 -3.95 4.69 14.10
N LYS A 373 -2.88 4.87 13.31
CA LYS A 373 -2.97 5.39 11.93
C LYS A 373 -3.59 4.39 10.94
N LEU A 374 -3.44 3.09 11.17
CA LEU A 374 -4.02 2.03 10.32
C LEU A 374 -5.45 1.64 10.76
N GLY A 375 -5.82 1.83 12.02
CA GLY A 375 -7.15 1.53 12.56
C GLY A 375 -8.27 2.39 11.98
N ALA A 376 -7.97 3.62 11.58
CA ALA A 376 -8.95 4.53 10.96
C ALA A 376 -9.43 4.08 9.57
N THR A 377 -8.73 3.15 8.89
CA THR A 377 -9.06 2.71 7.52
C THR A 377 -9.66 1.30 7.44
N THR A 378 -9.84 0.60 8.56
CA THR A 378 -10.21 -0.83 8.58
C THR A 378 -11.45 -1.17 9.42
N ALA A 379 -12.15 -0.18 10.00
CA ALA A 379 -13.43 -0.44 10.66
C ALA A 379 -14.46 -1.00 9.64
N PRO A 380 -14.96 -2.23 9.82
CA PRO A 380 -15.94 -2.80 8.91
C PRO A 380 -17.21 -1.94 8.94
N LYS A 381 -17.79 -1.64 7.77
CA LYS A 381 -19.10 -0.97 7.69
C LYS A 381 -20.12 -1.85 8.42
N THR A 382 -20.63 -1.35 9.55
CA THR A 382 -21.66 -2.03 10.36
C THR A 382 -23.07 -1.68 9.91
N VAL A 383 -23.21 -0.61 9.14
CA VAL A 383 -24.48 -0.10 8.61
C VAL A 383 -24.40 0.13 7.10
N THR A 384 -25.56 0.08 6.44
CA THR A 384 -25.73 0.47 5.04
C THR A 384 -25.59 2.00 4.89
N GLY A 385 -25.57 2.50 3.65
CA GLY A 385 -25.62 3.96 3.39
C GLY A 385 -26.87 4.66 3.94
N PHE A 386 -27.87 3.89 4.39
CA PHE A 386 -29.11 4.37 5.02
C PHE A 386 -29.08 4.23 6.54
N GLN A 387 -27.91 3.95 7.14
CA GLN A 387 -27.74 3.69 8.58
C GLN A 387 -28.48 2.45 9.12
N GLU A 388 -28.98 1.58 8.23
CA GLU A 388 -29.61 0.32 8.63
C GLU A 388 -28.55 -0.76 8.90
N PRO A 389 -28.73 -1.65 9.89
CA PRO A 389 -27.80 -2.74 10.16
C PRO A 389 -27.65 -3.65 8.92
N LEU A 390 -26.42 -3.95 8.53
CA LEU A 390 -26.16 -4.88 7.43
C LEU A 390 -26.64 -6.29 7.79
N VAL A 391 -27.65 -6.80 7.08
CA VAL A 391 -28.23 -8.15 7.25
C VAL A 391 -27.22 -9.30 7.05
N THR A 392 -26.06 -9.01 6.47
CA THR A 392 -24.97 -9.97 6.23
C THR A 392 -23.95 -10.05 7.37
N LEU A 393 -24.09 -9.23 8.42
CA LEU A 393 -23.24 -9.26 9.60
C LEU A 393 -23.62 -10.41 10.53
N GLY A 394 -22.73 -11.39 10.67
CA GLY A 394 -22.85 -12.44 11.69
C GLY A 394 -22.64 -11.92 13.13
N PRO A 395 -22.65 -12.80 14.14
CA PRO A 395 -22.47 -12.43 15.55
C PRO A 395 -21.10 -11.81 15.82
N ARG A 396 -21.02 -11.02 16.90
CA ARG A 396 -19.76 -10.50 17.46
C ARG A 396 -18.94 -11.64 18.05
N VAL A 397 -17.63 -11.43 18.19
CA VAL A 397 -16.73 -12.45 18.77
C VAL A 397 -16.02 -11.86 19.98
N GLN A 398 -16.18 -12.48 21.14
CA GLN A 398 -15.41 -12.16 22.34
C GLN A 398 -14.13 -13.01 22.38
N GLN A 399 -13.03 -12.36 22.72
CA GLN A 399 -11.76 -12.98 23.11
C GLN A 399 -11.66 -12.89 24.63
N ILE A 400 -11.51 -14.04 25.27
CA ILE A 400 -11.60 -14.20 26.72
C ILE A 400 -10.34 -14.89 27.20
N ASN A 401 -9.82 -14.47 28.35
CA ASN A 401 -8.73 -15.16 29.02
C ASN A 401 -9.24 -16.55 29.48
N PRO A 402 -8.60 -17.65 29.04
CA PRO A 402 -9.10 -19.00 29.35
C PRO A 402 -8.98 -19.38 30.83
N GLU A 403 -8.14 -18.70 31.60
CA GLU A 403 -7.88 -18.93 33.03
C GLU A 403 -8.69 -18.01 33.93
N THR A 404 -8.65 -16.69 33.66
CA THR A 404 -9.36 -15.69 34.50
C THR A 404 -10.80 -15.47 34.08
N MET A 405 -11.20 -15.93 32.89
CA MET A 405 -12.51 -15.69 32.27
C MET A 405 -12.83 -14.21 32.02
N GLU A 406 -11.81 -13.34 32.08
CA GLU A 406 -11.93 -11.92 31.80
C GLU A 406 -12.01 -11.65 30.30
N LEU A 407 -12.86 -10.69 29.93
CA LEU A 407 -12.98 -10.22 28.56
C LEU A 407 -11.73 -9.41 28.17
N ILE A 408 -11.03 -9.86 27.13
CA ILE A 408 -9.83 -9.19 26.61
C ILE A 408 -10.21 -8.21 25.50
N LYS A 409 -11.01 -8.68 24.52
CA LYS A 409 -11.37 -7.89 23.34
C LYS A 409 -12.68 -8.37 22.72
N VAL A 410 -13.42 -7.44 22.12
CA VAL A 410 -14.60 -7.72 21.29
C VAL A 410 -14.30 -7.39 19.83
N TYR A 411 -14.60 -8.31 18.94
CA TYR A 411 -14.52 -8.13 17.50
C TYR A 411 -15.92 -7.97 16.91
N GLU A 412 -16.05 -7.06 15.95
CA GLU A 412 -17.32 -6.84 15.26
C GLU A 412 -17.72 -8.05 14.43
N SER A 413 -16.80 -8.85 13.93
CA SER A 413 -17.15 -10.11 13.28
C SER A 413 -16.00 -11.11 13.30
N ALA A 414 -16.31 -12.37 13.06
CA ALA A 414 -15.25 -13.36 12.87
C ALA A 414 -14.39 -13.09 11.64
N SER A 415 -14.93 -12.43 10.61
CA SER A 415 -14.16 -12.00 9.46
C SER A 415 -13.12 -10.93 9.84
N GLN A 416 -13.49 -9.98 10.72
CA GLN A 416 -12.55 -9.01 11.27
C GLN A 416 -11.46 -9.72 12.09
N LEU A 417 -11.84 -10.63 12.98
CA LEU A 417 -10.89 -11.43 13.76
C LEU A 417 -9.90 -12.19 12.87
N MET A 418 -10.38 -12.81 11.79
CA MET A 418 -9.54 -13.56 10.85
C MET A 418 -8.66 -12.65 9.98
N ALA A 419 -9.08 -11.41 9.73
CA ALA A 419 -8.28 -10.42 9.04
C ALA A 419 -7.12 -9.91 9.91
N GLU A 420 -7.40 -9.64 11.19
CA GLU A 420 -6.40 -9.24 12.20
C GLU A 420 -5.46 -10.40 12.55
N ASN A 421 -5.99 -11.61 12.71
CA ASN A 421 -5.22 -12.81 13.03
C ASN A 421 -5.44 -13.92 11.99
N ARG A 422 -4.52 -13.97 11.02
CA ARG A 422 -4.56 -14.91 9.89
C ARG A 422 -4.32 -16.38 10.26
N VAL A 423 -3.94 -16.68 11.50
CA VAL A 423 -3.80 -18.05 12.00
C VAL A 423 -5.16 -18.66 12.32
N ILE A 424 -6.12 -17.81 12.71
CA ILE A 424 -7.47 -18.23 13.09
C ILE A 424 -8.26 -18.66 11.86
N LYS A 425 -8.80 -19.88 11.89
CA LYS A 425 -9.66 -20.43 10.84
C LYS A 425 -11.10 -20.53 11.35
N ARG A 426 -12.09 -20.07 10.55
CA ARG A 426 -13.52 -20.06 10.92
C ARG A 426 -14.03 -21.42 11.45
N PRO A 427 -13.76 -22.57 10.80
CA PRO A 427 -14.27 -23.85 11.30
C PRO A 427 -13.69 -24.24 12.66
N SER A 428 -12.40 -23.99 12.87
CA SER A 428 -11.71 -24.26 14.13
C SER A 428 -12.20 -23.34 15.25
N LEU A 429 -12.40 -22.06 14.94
CA LEU A 429 -13.00 -21.08 15.85
C LEU A 429 -14.40 -21.54 16.29
N THR A 430 -15.29 -21.85 15.34
CA THR A 430 -16.64 -22.32 15.65
C THR A 430 -16.62 -23.59 16.51
N LYS A 431 -15.75 -24.55 16.19
CA LYS A 431 -15.59 -25.77 16.99
C LYS A 431 -15.14 -25.46 18.42
N ALA A 432 -14.20 -24.54 18.59
CA ALA A 432 -13.70 -24.15 19.91
C ALA A 432 -14.74 -23.40 20.74
N VAL A 433 -15.53 -22.51 20.11
CA VAL A 433 -16.66 -21.82 20.74
C VAL A 433 -17.66 -22.85 21.27
N VAL A 434 -18.15 -23.74 20.40
CA VAL A 434 -19.16 -24.77 20.73
C VAL A 434 -18.65 -25.77 21.78
N ALA A 435 -17.39 -26.20 21.68
CA ALA A 435 -16.83 -27.22 22.58
C ALA A 435 -16.31 -26.65 23.91
N ASN A 436 -16.41 -25.34 24.11
CA ASN A 436 -15.85 -24.61 25.24
C ASN A 436 -14.34 -24.77 25.45
N THR A 437 -13.56 -24.93 24.37
CA THR A 437 -12.11 -25.21 24.45
C THR A 437 -11.26 -23.99 24.12
N VAL A 438 -10.00 -24.01 24.57
CA VAL A 438 -8.99 -23.02 24.17
C VAL A 438 -8.60 -23.21 22.71
N TYR A 439 -8.50 -22.12 21.96
CA TYR A 439 -7.96 -22.11 20.61
C TYR A 439 -7.06 -20.91 20.41
N CYS A 440 -5.85 -21.12 19.88
CA CYS A 440 -4.83 -20.09 19.74
C CYS A 440 -4.56 -19.32 21.06
N GLY A 441 -4.58 -20.03 22.20
CA GLY A 441 -4.30 -19.46 23.52
C GLY A 441 -5.47 -18.74 24.19
N PHE A 442 -6.63 -18.61 23.53
CA PHE A 442 -7.77 -17.88 24.07
C PHE A 442 -9.05 -18.70 24.12
N ARG A 443 -9.96 -18.29 25.00
CA ARG A 443 -11.35 -18.70 25.01
C ARG A 443 -12.14 -17.77 24.08
N TRP A 444 -13.04 -18.33 23.29
CA TRP A 444 -13.82 -17.59 22.30
C TRP A 444 -15.30 -17.80 22.52
N MET A 445 -16.09 -16.74 22.35
CA MET A 445 -17.55 -16.79 22.41
C MET A 445 -18.16 -15.97 21.27
N PHE A 446 -19.25 -16.48 20.68
CA PHE A 446 -20.09 -15.67 19.80
C PHE A 446 -21.18 -15.00 20.61
N VAL A 447 -21.37 -13.71 20.36
CA VAL A 447 -22.41 -12.89 21.00
C VAL A 447 -23.34 -12.39 19.91
N GLU A 448 -24.62 -12.71 20.05
CA GLU A 448 -25.64 -12.22 19.13
C GLU A 448 -25.78 -10.70 19.20
N ARG A 449 -26.26 -10.09 18.12
CA ARG A 449 -26.18 -8.63 17.95
C ARG A 449 -27.08 -7.84 18.91
N ASP A 450 -28.13 -8.48 19.37
CA ASP A 450 -29.10 -8.01 20.36
C ASP A 450 -28.58 -8.10 21.80
N GLN A 451 -27.45 -8.77 22.03
CA GLN A 451 -26.82 -8.93 23.33
C GLN A 451 -25.65 -7.96 23.52
N ASP A 452 -25.40 -7.62 24.79
CA ASP A 452 -24.29 -6.74 25.17
C ASP A 452 -22.97 -7.52 25.13
N ALA A 453 -22.15 -7.23 24.12
CA ALA A 453 -20.87 -7.90 23.92
C ALA A 453 -19.79 -7.49 24.93
N SER A 454 -20.04 -6.50 25.79
CA SER A 454 -19.12 -6.12 26.88
C SER A 454 -19.26 -6.99 28.12
N LYS A 455 -20.33 -7.79 28.21
CA LYS A 455 -20.63 -8.64 29.36
C LYS A 455 -20.29 -10.10 29.10
N THR A 456 -19.85 -10.82 30.13
CA THR A 456 -19.46 -12.24 30.09
C THR A 456 -20.43 -13.12 30.89
N ASP A 457 -21.69 -12.70 31.01
CA ASP A 457 -22.65 -13.24 32.00
C ASP A 457 -23.10 -14.70 31.75
N ALA A 458 -22.61 -15.36 30.69
CA ALA A 458 -23.02 -16.73 30.32
C ALA A 458 -21.86 -17.67 29.88
N VAL A 459 -20.60 -17.37 30.20
CA VAL A 459 -19.47 -18.18 29.70
C VAL A 459 -19.27 -19.43 30.57
N GLN A 460 -19.59 -20.60 30.00
CA GLN A 460 -19.31 -21.89 30.60
C GLN A 460 -17.78 -22.08 30.83
N PRO A 461 -17.37 -22.82 31.88
CA PRO A 461 -15.96 -23.06 32.19
C PRO A 461 -15.18 -23.65 31.01
N THR A 462 -13.91 -23.25 30.89
CA THR A 462 -13.01 -23.75 29.84
C THR A 462 -12.78 -25.25 29.98
N LYS A 463 -13.15 -26.02 28.96
CA LYS A 463 -12.89 -27.46 28.89
C LYS A 463 -11.43 -27.71 28.57
N GLN A 464 -10.73 -28.43 29.45
CA GLN A 464 -9.34 -28.84 29.22
C GLN A 464 -9.25 -29.76 28.00
N THR A 465 -8.27 -29.49 27.15
CA THR A 465 -7.93 -30.33 26.00
C THR A 465 -6.50 -30.84 26.15
N ARG A 466 -6.23 -32.04 25.65
CA ARG A 466 -4.87 -32.60 25.67
C ARG A 466 -3.98 -31.79 24.72
N VAL A 467 -2.86 -31.28 25.23
CA VAL A 467 -1.85 -30.59 24.40
C VAL A 467 -1.30 -31.58 23.38
N GLN A 468 -1.39 -31.22 22.10
CA GLN A 468 -0.83 -32.02 21.01
C GLN A 468 0.47 -31.37 20.55
N ASN A 469 1.61 -31.97 20.94
CA ASN A 469 2.95 -31.57 20.49
C ASN A 469 3.17 -32.00 19.03
N LEU A 470 2.54 -31.26 18.11
CA LEU A 470 2.61 -31.50 16.66
C LEU A 470 3.69 -30.61 16.05
N GLY A 471 4.54 -31.22 15.22
CA GLY A 471 5.62 -30.52 14.51
C GLY A 471 6.64 -31.51 13.97
N TYR A 472 7.66 -30.97 13.30
CA TYR A 472 8.78 -31.77 12.83
C TYR A 472 9.58 -32.35 14.00
N ILE A 473 10.12 -33.54 13.81
CA ILE A 473 10.88 -34.26 14.82
C ILE A 473 12.34 -34.28 14.42
N ALA A 474 13.19 -33.69 15.24
CA ALA A 474 14.64 -33.77 15.11
C ALA A 474 15.15 -35.05 15.79
N LYS A 475 16.06 -35.76 15.12
CA LYS A 475 16.91 -36.78 15.73
C LYS A 475 18.25 -36.13 16.07
N LEU A 476 18.63 -36.21 17.34
CA LEU A 476 19.84 -35.60 17.86
C LEU A 476 20.81 -36.68 18.36
N THR A 477 22.07 -36.27 18.49
CA THR A 477 23.06 -37.00 19.29
C THR A 477 22.60 -37.13 20.75
N ALA A 478 23.12 -38.12 21.48
CA ALA A 478 22.70 -38.40 22.86
C ALA A 478 22.97 -37.25 23.85
N ASP A 479 23.92 -36.37 23.52
CA ASP A 479 24.29 -35.15 24.25
C ASP A 479 23.54 -33.88 23.75
N GLU A 480 22.61 -34.03 22.79
CA GLU A 480 21.79 -32.97 22.20
C GLU A 480 22.57 -31.85 21.48
N THR A 481 23.84 -32.07 21.16
CA THR A 481 24.71 -31.04 20.57
C THR A 481 24.51 -30.86 19.06
N GLU A 482 24.15 -31.93 18.35
CA GLU A 482 23.94 -31.91 16.90
C GLU A 482 22.60 -32.56 16.49
N ILE A 483 21.91 -31.93 15.53
CA ILE A 483 20.76 -32.52 14.85
C ILE A 483 21.28 -33.30 13.65
N LEU A 484 20.99 -34.60 13.62
CA LEU A 484 21.42 -35.53 12.58
C LEU A 484 20.42 -35.63 11.42
N ASN A 485 19.12 -35.47 11.71
CA ASN A 485 18.05 -35.52 10.71
C ASN A 485 16.77 -34.88 11.27
N VAL A 486 15.92 -34.34 10.39
CA VAL A 486 14.61 -33.79 10.73
C VAL A 486 13.52 -34.52 9.94
N TYR A 487 12.48 -34.98 10.62
CA TYR A 487 11.38 -35.75 10.05
C TYR A 487 10.07 -34.98 10.14
N LEU A 488 9.15 -35.27 9.22
CA LEU A 488 7.85 -34.61 9.13
C LEU A 488 7.00 -34.75 10.41
N ASP A 489 6.98 -35.95 10.98
CA ASP A 489 6.23 -36.25 12.20
C ASP A 489 6.87 -37.44 12.96
N ARG A 490 6.38 -37.70 14.18
CA ARG A 490 6.86 -38.81 15.04
C ARG A 490 6.74 -40.17 14.37
N LYS A 491 5.69 -40.36 13.58
CA LYS A 491 5.42 -41.61 12.87
C LYS A 491 6.49 -41.88 11.81
N THR A 492 6.83 -40.84 11.07
CA THR A 492 7.87 -40.83 10.04
C THR A 492 9.23 -41.08 10.66
N ALA A 493 9.58 -40.37 11.74
CA ALA A 493 10.82 -40.58 12.49
C ALA A 493 10.95 -42.01 13.00
N ALA A 494 9.88 -42.59 13.57
CA ALA A 494 9.87 -43.96 14.07
C ALA A 494 10.10 -44.98 12.93
N THR A 495 9.35 -44.82 11.83
CA THR A 495 9.43 -45.72 10.68
C THR A 495 10.82 -45.67 10.02
N MET A 496 11.37 -44.47 9.78
CA MET A 496 12.66 -44.29 9.12
C MET A 496 13.86 -44.67 9.99
N ASN A 497 13.69 -44.78 11.31
CA ASN A 497 14.74 -45.25 12.23
C ASN A 497 14.53 -46.71 12.68
N GLY A 498 13.72 -47.47 11.94
CA GLY A 498 13.55 -48.91 12.12
C GLY A 498 12.94 -49.29 13.46
N PHE A 499 12.04 -48.47 14.01
CA PHE A 499 11.23 -48.87 15.15
C PHE A 499 10.12 -49.81 14.70
N GLU A 500 9.82 -50.84 15.50
CA GLU A 500 8.79 -51.84 15.18
C GLU A 500 7.39 -51.23 15.11
N SER A 501 7.13 -50.21 15.94
CA SER A 501 5.86 -49.50 15.97
C SER A 501 6.03 -48.07 15.50
N SER A 502 5.10 -47.62 14.66
CA SER A 502 5.01 -46.24 14.19
C SER A 502 4.70 -45.24 15.32
N SER A 503 4.30 -45.72 16.51
CA SER A 503 4.06 -44.93 17.72
C SER A 503 5.20 -45.02 18.74
N ALA A 504 6.30 -45.72 18.43
CA ALA A 504 7.37 -45.97 19.38
C ALA A 504 8.03 -44.69 19.94
N LEU A 505 7.94 -43.58 19.21
CA LEU A 505 8.50 -42.28 19.61
C LEU A 505 7.53 -41.38 20.39
N ASP A 506 6.29 -41.81 20.66
CA ASP A 506 5.31 -40.97 21.39
C ASP A 506 5.72 -40.67 22.83
N THR A 507 6.22 -41.67 23.57
CA THR A 507 6.72 -41.50 24.94
C THR A 507 8.13 -40.90 24.95
N PRO A 508 9.08 -41.37 24.12
CA PRO A 508 10.42 -40.81 24.09
C PRO A 508 10.51 -39.32 23.78
N VAL A 509 9.72 -38.84 22.82
CA VAL A 509 9.71 -37.42 22.45
C VAL A 509 9.14 -36.55 23.57
N LYS A 510 8.13 -37.03 24.29
CA LYS A 510 7.52 -36.29 25.41
C LYS A 510 8.45 -36.20 26.62
N ASN A 511 9.15 -37.28 26.91
CA ASN A 511 9.98 -37.39 28.11
C ASN A 511 11.45 -37.02 27.86
N GLY A 512 11.85 -36.78 26.61
CA GLY A 512 13.23 -36.49 26.24
C GLY A 512 14.19 -37.66 26.50
N THR A 513 13.72 -38.90 26.42
CA THR A 513 14.56 -40.07 26.75
C THR A 513 15.40 -40.51 25.56
N ILE A 514 16.62 -40.98 25.84
CA ILE A 514 17.51 -41.58 24.83
C ILE A 514 16.94 -42.94 24.40
N VAL A 515 16.74 -43.13 23.10
CA VAL A 515 16.30 -44.40 22.52
C VAL A 515 17.14 -44.74 21.30
N LYS A 516 17.64 -45.97 21.23
CA LYS A 516 18.62 -46.41 20.22
C LYS A 516 19.82 -45.45 20.08
N GLY A 517 20.31 -44.93 21.21
CA GLY A 517 21.48 -44.05 21.26
C GLY A 517 21.24 -42.60 20.79
N HIS A 518 19.99 -42.21 20.56
CA HIS A 518 19.63 -40.87 20.07
C HIS A 518 18.49 -40.25 20.87
N ILE A 519 18.41 -38.92 20.84
CA ILE A 519 17.30 -38.16 21.42
C ILE A 519 16.40 -37.68 20.28
N TYR A 520 15.09 -37.73 20.49
CA TYR A 520 14.10 -37.22 19.54
C TYR A 520 13.30 -36.10 20.19
N LYS A 521 13.26 -34.92 19.58
CA LYS A 521 12.54 -33.75 20.10
C LYS A 521 11.83 -33.00 18.99
N LEU A 522 10.89 -32.12 19.34
CA LEU A 522 10.34 -31.18 18.38
C LEU A 522 11.46 -30.29 17.85
N PHE A 523 11.56 -30.14 16.54
CA PHE A 523 12.59 -29.30 15.89
C PHE A 523 12.53 -27.85 16.39
N SER A 524 11.33 -27.35 16.70
CA SER A 524 11.11 -26.02 17.27
C SER A 524 11.69 -25.85 18.68
N GLU A 525 11.92 -26.93 19.41
CA GLU A 525 12.41 -26.94 20.80
C GLU A 525 13.91 -27.31 20.89
N CYS A 526 14.58 -27.48 19.74
CA CYS A 526 15.98 -27.91 19.71
C CYS A 526 16.95 -26.72 19.78
N ASN A 527 17.83 -26.70 20.78
CA ASN A 527 18.90 -25.70 20.90
C ASN A 527 19.87 -25.71 19.72
N ALA A 528 20.11 -26.89 19.12
CA ALA A 528 20.99 -27.05 17.96
C ALA A 528 20.35 -26.63 16.62
N ARG A 529 19.10 -26.12 16.62
CA ARG A 529 18.38 -25.70 15.41
C ARG A 529 19.16 -24.67 14.59
N THR A 530 19.71 -23.63 15.22
CA THR A 530 20.42 -22.55 14.51
C THR A 530 21.62 -23.09 13.75
N LYS A 531 22.44 -23.94 14.39
CA LYS A 531 23.60 -24.57 13.75
C LYS A 531 23.19 -25.47 12.58
N PHE A 532 22.09 -26.21 12.72
CA PHE A 532 21.57 -27.07 11.66
C PHE A 532 21.11 -26.24 10.44
N VAL A 533 20.37 -25.15 10.68
CA VAL A 533 19.92 -24.27 9.59
C VAL A 533 21.10 -23.59 8.88
N GLU A 534 22.10 -23.13 9.62
CA GLU A 534 23.33 -22.56 9.04
C GLU A 534 24.09 -23.58 8.19
N LYS A 535 24.23 -24.82 8.66
CA LYS A 535 24.90 -25.92 7.93
C LYS A 535 24.22 -26.24 6.60
N HIS A 536 22.88 -26.16 6.55
CA HIS A 536 22.10 -26.52 5.36
C HIS A 536 21.61 -25.32 4.54
N GLY A 537 21.92 -24.08 4.96
CA GLY A 537 21.59 -22.84 4.27
C GLY A 537 20.10 -22.43 4.27
N GLN A 538 19.20 -23.28 4.74
CA GLN A 538 17.76 -23.02 4.80
C GLN A 538 17.06 -23.88 5.87
N GLU A 539 15.88 -23.45 6.31
CA GLU A 539 15.06 -24.28 7.20
C GLU A 539 14.46 -25.48 6.46
N PRO A 540 14.30 -26.63 7.14
CA PRO A 540 13.61 -27.78 6.56
C PRO A 540 12.18 -27.42 6.14
N LEU A 541 11.84 -27.69 4.87
CA LEU A 541 10.46 -27.71 4.39
C LEU A 541 10.08 -29.15 4.07
N LEU A 542 9.22 -29.74 4.91
CA LEU A 542 8.77 -31.12 4.82
C LEU A 542 7.27 -31.18 4.56
N TYR A 543 6.83 -32.13 3.74
CA TYR A 543 5.43 -32.27 3.32
C TYR A 543 5.13 -33.68 2.81
N LYS A 544 3.86 -34.09 2.84
CA LYS A 544 3.41 -35.32 2.15
C LYS A 544 2.96 -35.06 0.71
N ASN A 545 2.46 -33.86 0.43
CA ASN A 545 1.89 -33.48 -0.86
C ASN A 545 2.35 -32.06 -1.22
N GLY A 546 3.65 -31.93 -1.48
CA GLY A 546 4.27 -30.65 -1.81
C GLY A 546 3.77 -30.09 -3.12
N PHE A 547 3.96 -28.78 -3.28
CA PHE A 547 3.50 -28.05 -4.45
C PHE A 547 4.59 -27.11 -4.95
N GLY A 548 4.84 -27.13 -6.26
CA GLY A 548 5.94 -26.41 -6.88
C GLY A 548 5.47 -25.46 -7.96
N VAL A 549 6.14 -24.31 -8.04
CA VAL A 549 6.00 -23.31 -9.09
C VAL A 549 7.23 -23.36 -9.97
N PHE A 550 7.05 -23.61 -11.25
CA PHE A 550 8.11 -23.78 -12.23
C PHE A 550 8.08 -22.66 -13.26
N ASN A 551 9.23 -22.21 -13.72
CA ASN A 551 9.32 -21.28 -14.83
C ASN A 551 8.86 -21.98 -16.12
N ALA A 552 7.95 -21.38 -16.87
CA ALA A 552 7.37 -21.98 -18.07
C ALA A 552 8.37 -22.11 -19.23
N ALA A 553 9.36 -21.21 -19.31
CA ALA A 553 10.35 -21.20 -20.38
C ALA A 553 11.53 -22.13 -20.10
N THR A 554 12.02 -22.16 -18.86
CA THR A 554 13.22 -22.94 -18.49
C THR A 554 12.91 -24.29 -17.83
N GLY A 555 11.67 -24.48 -17.35
CA GLY A 555 11.27 -25.67 -16.59
C GLY A 555 11.90 -25.77 -15.19
N GLN A 556 12.63 -24.75 -14.74
CA GLN A 556 13.28 -24.75 -13.44
C GLN A 556 12.29 -24.46 -12.31
N LEU A 557 12.48 -25.13 -11.16
CA LEU A 557 11.71 -24.88 -9.95
C LEU A 557 12.05 -23.48 -9.42
N MET A 558 11.06 -22.60 -9.37
CA MET A 558 11.19 -21.26 -8.82
C MET A 558 10.93 -21.24 -7.32
N ARG A 559 9.85 -21.92 -6.88
CA ARG A 559 9.44 -21.97 -5.47
C ARG A 559 8.78 -23.30 -5.12
N GLU A 560 9.06 -23.78 -3.91
CA GLU A 560 8.38 -24.93 -3.30
C GLU A 560 7.50 -24.50 -2.12
N TYR A 561 6.39 -25.22 -1.95
CA TYR A 561 5.40 -25.02 -0.90
C TYR A 561 5.02 -26.35 -0.26
N GLY A 562 4.71 -26.31 1.04
CA GLY A 562 4.25 -27.50 1.78
C GLY A 562 2.91 -28.05 1.29
N SER A 563 2.09 -27.22 0.64
CA SER A 563 0.83 -27.63 0.04
C SER A 563 0.38 -26.67 -1.07
N ARG A 564 -0.58 -27.12 -1.89
CA ARG A 564 -1.26 -26.25 -2.86
C ARG A 564 -1.93 -25.05 -2.21
N TYR A 565 -2.50 -25.24 -1.01
CA TYR A 565 -3.17 -24.17 -0.27
C TYR A 565 -2.18 -23.07 0.14
N ASP A 566 -0.96 -23.44 0.52
CA ASP A 566 0.09 -22.47 0.85
C ASP A 566 0.47 -21.65 -0.39
N CYS A 567 0.62 -22.30 -1.56
CA CYS A 567 0.84 -21.60 -2.82
C CYS A 567 -0.26 -20.58 -3.13
N ILE A 568 -1.54 -20.95 -3.01
CA ILE A 568 -2.70 -20.05 -3.19
C ILE A 568 -2.58 -18.83 -2.27
N ARG A 569 -2.23 -19.06 -1.00
CA ARG A 569 -2.13 -18.02 0.02
C ARG A 569 -0.97 -17.06 -0.24
N PHE A 570 0.20 -17.58 -0.59
CA PHE A 570 1.41 -16.78 -0.78
C PHE A 570 1.41 -16.04 -2.12
N GLU A 571 1.04 -16.71 -3.20
CA GLU A 571 1.01 -16.13 -4.55
C GLU A 571 -0.27 -15.32 -4.83
N LYS A 572 -1.28 -15.41 -3.94
CA LYS A 572 -2.60 -14.77 -4.09
C LYS A 572 -3.31 -15.18 -5.38
N ILE A 573 -3.13 -16.43 -5.80
CA ILE A 573 -3.73 -17.00 -7.02
C ILE A 573 -4.91 -17.88 -6.63
N SER A 574 -6.04 -17.77 -7.35
CA SER A 574 -7.21 -18.61 -7.07
C SER A 574 -6.95 -20.09 -7.39
N ASP A 575 -7.56 -21.00 -6.63
CA ASP A 575 -7.46 -22.45 -6.87
C ASP A 575 -7.93 -22.82 -8.28
N LYS A 576 -8.99 -22.15 -8.79
CA LYS A 576 -9.47 -22.34 -10.17
C LYS A 576 -8.41 -21.99 -11.21
N THR A 577 -7.62 -20.95 -10.95
CA THR A 577 -6.54 -20.53 -11.87
C THR A 577 -5.43 -21.56 -11.89
N ILE A 578 -5.02 -22.05 -10.71
CA ILE A 578 -4.00 -23.11 -10.58
C ILE A 578 -4.48 -24.39 -11.25
N ALA A 579 -5.72 -24.83 -10.96
CA ALA A 579 -6.31 -26.02 -11.56
C ALA A 579 -6.37 -25.91 -13.10
N LYS A 580 -6.83 -24.78 -13.64
CA LYS A 580 -6.85 -24.53 -15.09
C LYS A 580 -5.45 -24.57 -15.71
N SER A 581 -4.45 -24.00 -15.03
CA SER A 581 -3.06 -24.04 -15.50
C SER A 581 -2.51 -25.46 -15.53
N MET A 582 -2.82 -26.27 -14.52
CA MET A 582 -2.41 -27.68 -14.43
C MET A 582 -3.13 -28.57 -15.45
N GLU A 583 -4.46 -28.46 -15.57
CA GLU A 583 -5.27 -29.29 -16.47
C GLU A 583 -5.00 -29.00 -17.94
N LYS A 584 -4.86 -27.72 -18.29
CA LYS A 584 -4.63 -27.31 -19.69
C LYS A 584 -3.14 -27.20 -20.04
N ASN A 585 -2.26 -27.39 -19.06
CA ASN A 585 -0.81 -27.19 -19.16
C ASN A 585 -0.46 -25.80 -19.76
N VAL A 586 -1.22 -24.77 -19.37
CA VAL A 586 -1.03 -23.38 -19.85
C VAL A 586 -0.33 -22.56 -18.77
N PRO A 587 0.75 -21.83 -19.09
CA PRO A 587 1.43 -21.01 -18.11
C PRO A 587 0.57 -19.83 -17.65
N TYR A 588 0.63 -19.52 -16.36
CA TYR A 588 0.05 -18.32 -15.77
C TYR A 588 1.18 -17.38 -15.37
N ASN A 589 1.22 -16.18 -15.94
CA ASN A 589 2.31 -15.21 -15.74
C ASN A 589 3.72 -15.82 -15.93
N GLY A 590 3.88 -16.68 -16.93
CA GLY A 590 5.17 -17.34 -17.20
C GLY A 590 5.53 -18.45 -16.22
N ALA A 591 4.62 -18.91 -15.37
CA ALA A 591 4.81 -20.02 -14.44
C ALA A 591 3.85 -21.19 -14.69
N VAL A 592 4.30 -22.41 -14.38
CA VAL A 592 3.53 -23.67 -14.42
C VAL A 592 3.55 -24.31 -13.04
N PHE A 593 2.42 -24.88 -12.62
CA PHE A 593 2.27 -25.46 -11.28
C PHE A 593 2.25 -26.98 -11.33
N ARG A 594 2.92 -27.65 -10.38
CA ARG A 594 2.94 -29.13 -10.30
C ARG A 594 2.95 -29.61 -8.84
N ASN A 595 2.43 -30.82 -8.62
CA ASN A 595 2.60 -31.51 -7.33
C ASN A 595 4.03 -32.09 -7.28
N LEU A 596 4.71 -31.95 -6.14
CA LEU A 596 6.10 -32.37 -5.93
C LEU A 596 6.25 -33.75 -5.26
N GLY A 597 5.14 -34.34 -4.79
CA GLY A 597 5.17 -35.59 -4.02
C GLY A 597 5.49 -35.35 -2.54
N ASP A 598 6.12 -36.33 -1.90
CA ASP A 598 6.45 -36.31 -0.48
C ASP A 598 7.94 -36.00 -0.22
N LYS A 599 8.18 -35.16 0.77
CA LYS A 599 9.49 -34.81 1.32
C LYS A 599 9.37 -34.95 2.83
N ILE A 600 9.65 -36.15 3.33
CA ILE A 600 9.31 -36.56 4.70
C ILE A 600 10.48 -36.50 5.68
N SER A 601 11.71 -36.36 5.18
CA SER A 601 12.93 -36.18 5.98
C SER A 601 13.88 -35.16 5.35
N TYR A 602 14.72 -34.54 6.16
CA TYR A 602 15.73 -33.55 5.76
C TYR A 602 17.03 -33.85 6.52
N PHE A 603 18.10 -34.13 5.77
CA PHE A 603 19.38 -34.62 6.28
C PHE A 603 20.55 -33.79 5.79
#